data_AF-G4QJH7-F1
#
_entry.id   AF-G4QJH7-F1
#
_cell.length_a   1.000
_cell.length_b   1.000
_cell.length_c   1.000
_cell.angle_alpha   90.00
_cell.angle_beta   90.00
_cell.angle_gamma   90.00
#
_symmetry.space_group_name_H-M   'P 1'
#
loop_
_entity.id
_entity.type
_entity.pdbx_description
1 polymer ?
#
loop_
_entity_poly.entity_id
_entity_poly.type
_entity_poly.pdbx_seq_one_letter_code
_entity_poly.pdbx_strand_id
1 'polypeptide(L)'
;MAVVIELLSRNNQVLSHQVLGLSSATLGRAFSCDKHIDDPYVCAQHLNISIDESGAINIQDNDSVNGVRVNGKVVSEAQVNADDIITVGRSRFRIFAADSSLAPTKKLNPMEEYIDRFAKRRFFFSLLIALTILTTIDSYFGTFSKFEVSSLIASIGGMLLVVCIVPFIFALLSILNKKDARLITQFNLVLVSVVSVLLFSYLIKFLLFNFDKTSLVVSVETLFTWGCSIVVFWLALYVAFHQSNRKRNAIVFAVFGALACAKLLPGFFDENNYIENPNANAFIISPIFLISKPESTQDFVSSAEALFVKAEQESDDL
;
A
#
# COMPACT_ATOMS: atom_id res chain seq x y z
N MET A 1 -0.70 41.06 22.23
CA MET A 1 -1.32 39.72 22.28
C MET A 1 -1.92 39.45 20.92
N ALA A 2 -1.77 38.24 20.39
CA ALA A 2 -2.29 37.88 19.07
C ALA A 2 -3.23 36.67 19.18
N VAL A 3 -4.28 36.67 18.37
CA VAL A 3 -5.29 35.62 18.31
C VAL A 3 -5.17 34.90 16.99
N VAL A 4 -5.27 33.57 17.02
CA VAL A 4 -5.35 32.75 15.82
C VAL A 4 -6.82 32.33 15.62
N ILE A 5 -7.34 32.58 14.43
CA ILE A 5 -8.65 32.11 13.99
C ILE A 5 -8.43 30.99 12.97
N GLU A 6 -8.86 29.79 13.32
CA GLU A 6 -8.88 28.64 12.41
C GLU A 6 -10.27 28.47 11.82
N LEU A 7 -10.39 28.58 10.50
CA LEU A 7 -11.64 28.31 9.80
C LEU A 7 -11.76 26.81 9.53
N LEU A 8 -12.89 26.22 9.88
CA LEU A 8 -13.14 24.79 9.80
C LEU A 8 -14.10 24.44 8.65
N SER A 9 -13.83 23.33 7.98
CA SER A 9 -14.77 22.66 7.08
C SER A 9 -15.91 22.01 7.86
N ARG A 10 -16.96 21.57 7.16
CA ARG A 10 -18.09 20.81 7.76
C ARG A 10 -17.62 19.58 8.55
N ASN A 11 -16.53 18.95 8.12
CA ASN A 11 -15.93 17.78 8.77
C ASN A 11 -14.85 18.13 9.82
N ASN A 12 -14.85 19.35 10.35
CA ASN A 12 -13.86 19.88 11.32
C ASN A 12 -12.39 19.85 10.83
N GLN A 13 -12.17 19.78 9.51
CA GLN A 13 -10.83 19.94 8.95
C GLN A 13 -10.48 21.43 8.85
N VAL A 14 -9.29 21.82 9.28
CA VAL A 14 -8.81 23.21 9.16
C VAL A 14 -8.65 23.56 7.69
N LEU A 15 -9.31 24.63 7.26
CA LEU A 15 -9.25 25.17 5.90
C LEU A 15 -8.22 26.29 5.79
N SER A 16 -8.16 27.18 6.79
CA SER A 16 -7.20 28.27 6.86
C SER A 16 -6.96 28.71 8.31
N HIS A 17 -5.78 29.27 8.56
CA HIS A 17 -5.44 29.99 9.79
C HIS A 17 -5.23 31.46 9.45
N GLN A 18 -5.66 32.34 10.34
CA GLN A 18 -5.33 33.76 10.26
C GLN A 18 -4.94 34.25 11.64
N VAL A 19 -3.80 34.95 11.72
CA VAL A 19 -3.32 35.58 12.94
C VAL A 19 -3.79 37.03 12.93
N LEU A 20 -4.45 37.46 14.00
CA LEU A 20 -4.87 38.83 14.23
C LEU A 20 -4.08 39.40 15.42
N GLY A 21 -3.38 40.51 15.20
CA GLY A 21 -2.54 41.16 16.21
C GLY A 21 -3.28 42.14 17.13
N LEU A 22 -4.61 42.06 17.21
CA LEU A 22 -5.45 43.01 17.92
C LEU A 22 -5.96 42.39 19.24
N SER A 23 -6.13 43.22 20.27
CA SER A 23 -6.76 42.84 21.54
C SER A 23 -8.28 42.67 21.43
N SER A 24 -8.87 43.23 20.37
CA SER A 24 -10.25 43.01 19.98
C SER A 24 -10.36 42.86 18.47
N ALA A 25 -11.23 41.97 17.98
CA ALA A 25 -11.41 41.74 16.56
C ALA A 25 -12.89 41.52 16.21
N THR A 26 -13.30 42.08 15.08
CA THR A 26 -14.66 41.97 14.54
C THR A 26 -14.74 40.94 13.42
N LEU A 27 -15.75 40.08 13.48
CA LEU A 27 -16.06 39.05 12.50
C LEU A 27 -17.42 39.34 11.87
N GLY A 28 -17.48 39.26 10.54
CA GLY A 28 -18.73 39.48 9.83
C GLY A 28 -18.59 39.43 8.31
N ARG A 29 -19.71 39.64 7.62
CA ARG A 29 -19.78 39.64 6.16
C ARG A 29 -19.29 40.96 5.54
N ALA A 30 -19.20 42.04 6.31
CA ALA A 30 -18.65 43.30 5.80
C ALA A 30 -17.14 43.19 5.58
N PHE A 31 -16.63 43.85 4.54
CA PHE A 31 -15.18 43.96 4.30
C PHE A 31 -14.47 44.88 5.30
N SER A 32 -15.22 45.63 6.12
CA SER A 32 -14.69 46.45 7.21
C SER A 32 -14.39 45.67 8.49
N CYS A 33 -14.78 44.38 8.57
CA CYS A 33 -14.44 43.52 9.69
C CYS A 33 -12.99 43.02 9.60
N ASP A 34 -12.34 42.84 10.75
CA ASP A 34 -10.97 42.30 10.84
C ASP A 34 -10.87 40.90 10.21
N LYS A 35 -11.95 40.12 10.33
CA LYS A 35 -12.11 38.85 9.62
C LYS A 35 -13.41 38.86 8.81
N HIS A 36 -13.25 39.02 7.50
CA HIS A 36 -14.32 38.84 6.54
C HIS A 36 -14.72 37.35 6.41
N ILE A 37 -16.02 37.09 6.48
CA ILE A 37 -16.63 35.77 6.29
C ILE A 37 -17.60 35.86 5.11
N ASP A 38 -17.27 35.16 4.03
CA ASP A 38 -18.11 35.08 2.83
C ASP A 38 -19.22 34.03 3.02
N ASP A 39 -20.21 34.38 3.84
CA ASP A 39 -21.36 33.55 4.15
C ASP A 39 -22.64 34.41 4.20
N PRO A 40 -23.63 34.16 3.33
CA PRO A 40 -24.88 34.92 3.28
C PRO A 40 -25.68 34.93 4.59
N TYR A 41 -25.47 33.95 5.47
CA TYR A 41 -26.15 33.84 6.76
C TYR A 41 -25.45 34.60 7.89
N VAL A 42 -24.37 35.32 7.58
CA VAL A 42 -23.60 36.12 8.53
C VAL A 42 -23.93 37.61 8.38
N CYS A 43 -24.30 38.27 9.47
CA CYS A 43 -24.49 39.72 9.53
C CYS A 43 -23.22 40.50 9.13
N ALA A 44 -23.40 41.77 8.75
CA ALA A 44 -22.32 42.66 8.34
C ALA A 44 -21.22 42.75 9.42
N GLN A 45 -21.60 43.01 10.66
CA GLN A 45 -20.81 42.84 11.87
C GLN A 45 -21.58 41.85 12.74
N HIS A 46 -21.05 40.64 12.94
CA HIS A 46 -21.79 39.54 13.58
C HIS A 46 -21.28 39.25 14.97
N LEU A 47 -19.96 39.17 15.12
CA LEU A 47 -19.32 38.75 16.35
C LEU A 47 -18.16 39.68 16.67
N ASN A 48 -18.07 40.09 17.92
CA ASN A 48 -16.90 40.76 18.46
C ASN A 48 -16.12 39.78 19.34
N ILE A 49 -14.79 39.82 19.22
CA ILE A 49 -13.87 39.03 20.03
C ILE A 49 -13.07 40.03 20.85
N SER A 50 -12.91 39.78 22.15
CA SER A 50 -12.01 40.53 23.02
C SER A 50 -11.11 39.57 23.79
N ILE A 51 -9.91 40.03 24.14
CA ILE A 51 -8.99 39.34 25.03
C ILE A 51 -8.88 40.17 26.31
N ASP A 52 -9.17 39.54 27.45
CA ASP A 52 -9.02 40.18 28.75
C ASP A 52 -7.54 40.22 29.19
N GLU A 53 -7.23 41.00 30.23
CA GLU A 53 -5.88 41.10 30.80
C GLU A 53 -5.30 39.75 31.26
N SER A 54 -6.17 38.79 31.59
CA SER A 54 -5.81 37.42 31.95
C SER A 54 -5.45 36.52 30.75
N GLY A 55 -5.63 37.01 29.52
CA GLY A 55 -5.48 36.22 28.29
C GLY A 55 -6.70 35.38 27.93
N ALA A 56 -7.81 35.51 28.66
CA ALA A 56 -9.08 34.88 28.35
C ALA A 56 -9.70 35.48 27.08
N ILE A 57 -10.20 34.62 26.19
CA ILE A 57 -10.86 35.04 24.95
C ILE A 57 -12.36 35.06 25.19
N ASN A 58 -12.97 36.23 25.07
CA ASN A 58 -14.39 36.44 25.16
C ASN A 58 -14.96 36.73 23.78
N ILE A 59 -16.15 36.20 23.51
CA ILE A 59 -16.90 36.47 22.29
C ILE A 59 -18.26 37.06 22.66
N GLN A 60 -18.69 38.06 21.90
CA GLN A 60 -19.96 38.74 22.06
C GLN A 60 -20.69 38.81 20.73
N ASP A 61 -21.95 38.37 20.72
CA ASP A 61 -22.85 38.50 19.58
C ASP A 61 -23.31 39.96 19.43
N ASN A 62 -23.16 40.53 18.24
CA ASN A 62 -23.59 41.90 17.92
C ASN A 62 -25.05 41.91 17.42
N ASP A 63 -25.97 41.44 18.25
CA ASP A 63 -27.42 41.33 17.94
C ASP A 63 -27.69 40.75 16.55
N SER A 64 -26.98 39.65 16.23
CA SER A 64 -27.07 39.05 14.91
C SER A 64 -28.41 38.36 14.64
N VAL A 65 -28.78 38.26 13.36
CA VAL A 65 -30.06 37.67 12.94
C VAL A 65 -30.13 36.16 13.23
N ASN A 66 -29.00 35.45 13.10
CA ASN A 66 -28.95 33.99 13.24
C ASN A 66 -28.29 33.50 14.53
N GLY A 67 -27.80 34.43 15.37
CA GLY A 67 -27.13 34.15 16.62
C GLY A 67 -25.75 33.51 16.46
N VAL A 68 -24.99 33.53 17.56
CA VAL A 68 -23.72 32.82 17.70
C VAL A 68 -23.92 31.52 18.46
N ARG A 69 -23.25 30.44 18.03
CA ARG A 69 -23.26 29.15 18.75
C ARG A 69 -21.87 28.71 19.15
N VAL A 70 -21.70 28.29 20.40
CA VAL A 70 -20.48 27.67 20.93
C VAL A 70 -20.79 26.21 21.27
N ASN A 71 -20.07 25.27 20.64
CA ASN A 71 -20.29 23.83 20.79
C ASN A 71 -21.77 23.40 20.61
N GLY A 72 -22.47 24.09 19.71
CA GLY A 72 -23.88 23.84 19.38
C GLY A 72 -24.91 24.57 20.27
N LYS A 73 -24.50 25.25 21.34
CA LYS A 73 -25.39 26.05 22.19
C LYS A 73 -25.39 27.51 21.75
N VAL A 74 -26.57 28.13 21.64
CA VAL A 74 -26.71 29.56 21.33
C VAL A 74 -26.28 30.38 22.53
N VAL A 75 -25.45 31.40 22.30
CA VAL A 75 -24.91 32.30 23.35
C VAL A 75 -24.92 33.73 22.85
N SER A 76 -25.20 34.68 23.74
CA SER A 76 -25.02 36.12 23.49
C SER A 76 -23.61 36.59 23.85
N GLU A 77 -23.04 36.00 24.90
CA GLU A 77 -21.67 36.23 25.33
C GLU A 77 -21.10 34.93 25.91
N ALA A 78 -19.85 34.63 25.62
CA ALA A 78 -19.17 33.45 26.16
C ALA A 78 -17.66 33.61 26.20
N GLN A 79 -17.03 33.09 27.24
CA GLN A 79 -15.59 32.82 27.25
C GLN A 79 -15.32 31.50 26.51
N VAL A 80 -14.36 31.50 25.58
CA VAL A 80 -14.05 30.34 24.73
C VAL A 80 -12.62 29.86 24.92
N ASN A 81 -12.45 28.54 24.83
CA ASN A 81 -11.16 27.87 24.86
C ASN A 81 -10.73 27.42 23.46
N ALA A 82 -9.47 26.99 23.33
CA ALA A 82 -8.87 26.62 22.05
C ALA A 82 -9.60 25.49 21.28
N ASP A 83 -10.25 24.59 22.01
CA ASP A 83 -10.97 23.45 21.43
C ASP A 83 -12.43 23.76 21.09
N ASP A 84 -12.97 24.89 21.55
CA ASP A 84 -14.37 25.25 21.40
C ASP A 84 -14.68 25.64 19.95
N ILE A 85 -15.77 25.05 19.41
CA ILE A 85 -16.20 25.31 18.04
C ILE A 85 -17.26 26.40 18.07
N ILE A 86 -16.91 27.55 17.51
CA ILE A 86 -17.81 28.68 17.33
C ILE A 86 -18.42 28.56 15.93
N THR A 87 -19.74 28.70 15.85
CA THR A 87 -20.51 28.60 14.61
C THR A 87 -21.33 29.86 14.43
N VAL A 88 -21.20 30.45 13.26
CA VAL A 88 -21.86 31.70 12.87
C VAL A 88 -22.38 31.52 11.45
N GLY A 89 -23.70 31.58 11.27
CA GLY A 89 -24.33 31.17 10.01
C GLY A 89 -24.03 29.69 9.70
N ARG A 90 -23.34 29.42 8.58
CA ARG A 90 -22.81 28.09 8.19
C ARG A 90 -21.31 27.96 8.39
N SER A 91 -20.66 29.03 8.81
CA SER A 91 -19.22 29.10 9.02
C SER A 91 -18.86 28.61 10.41
N ARG A 92 -17.79 27.82 10.52
CA ARG A 92 -17.31 27.24 11.78
C ARG A 92 -15.86 27.61 11.97
N PHE A 93 -15.49 27.98 13.18
CA PHE A 93 -14.12 28.38 13.49
C PHE A 93 -13.75 28.06 14.94
N ARG A 94 -12.44 28.00 15.18
CA ARG A 94 -11.82 27.97 16.51
C ARG A 94 -11.00 29.22 16.72
N ILE A 95 -10.92 29.63 17.97
CA ILE A 95 -10.16 30.81 18.36
C ILE A 95 -9.25 30.40 19.52
N PHE A 96 -7.96 30.70 19.41
CA PHE A 96 -7.00 30.45 20.46
C PHE A 96 -5.88 31.49 20.45
N ALA A 97 -5.23 31.65 21.60
CA ALA A 97 -4.10 32.55 21.73
C ALA A 97 -2.91 32.02 20.91
N ALA A 98 -2.18 32.92 20.25
CA ALA A 98 -0.99 32.57 19.46
C ALA A 98 0.10 31.87 20.30
N ASP A 99 0.17 32.17 21.60
CA ASP A 99 1.14 31.60 22.54
C ASP A 99 0.67 30.28 23.19
N SER A 100 -0.43 29.68 22.68
CA SER A 100 -0.94 28.42 23.21
C SER A 100 0.07 27.28 23.00
N SER A 101 0.16 26.38 24.00
CA SER A 101 1.04 25.22 23.96
C SER A 101 0.72 24.33 22.74
N LEU A 102 1.53 24.42 21.70
CA LEU A 102 1.38 23.61 20.50
C LEU A 102 1.48 22.13 20.83
N ALA A 103 0.73 21.30 20.10
CA ALA A 103 0.86 19.86 20.18
C ALA A 103 2.33 19.46 19.95
N PRO A 104 2.85 18.46 20.69
CA PRO A 104 4.25 18.08 20.60
C PRO A 104 4.63 17.71 19.16
N THR A 105 5.79 18.18 18.73
CA THR A 105 6.33 17.91 17.40
C THR A 105 6.38 16.41 17.14
N LYS A 106 5.68 15.95 16.10
CA LYS A 106 5.78 14.56 15.65
C LYS A 106 7.15 14.36 15.01
N LYS A 107 7.93 13.38 15.49
CA LYS A 107 9.18 12.98 14.85
C LYS A 107 8.87 12.38 13.48
N LEU A 108 9.65 12.76 12.47
CA LEU A 108 9.63 12.11 11.17
C LEU A 108 9.99 10.64 11.35
N ASN A 109 9.21 9.75 10.72
CA ASN A 109 9.48 8.32 10.79
C ASN A 109 10.60 7.98 9.77
N PRO A 110 11.72 7.34 10.19
CA PRO A 110 12.78 6.94 9.26
C PRO A 110 12.29 6.12 8.07
N MET A 111 11.19 5.38 8.23
CA MET A 111 10.57 4.59 7.16
C MET A 111 10.05 5.45 6.00
N GLU A 112 9.64 6.70 6.25
CA GLU A 112 9.20 7.61 5.19
C GLU A 112 10.37 7.98 4.26
N GLU A 113 11.58 8.14 4.80
CA GLU A 113 12.76 8.45 4.00
C GLU A 113 13.12 7.30 3.04
N TYR A 114 13.01 6.05 3.50
CA TYR A 114 13.21 4.87 2.63
C TYR A 114 12.15 4.82 1.51
N ILE A 115 10.89 5.13 1.83
CA ILE A 115 9.81 5.19 0.84
C ILE A 115 10.07 6.27 -0.21
N ASP A 116 10.57 7.43 0.19
CA ASP A 116 10.87 8.53 -0.74
C ASP A 116 12.04 8.19 -1.67
N ARG A 117 13.06 7.48 -1.18
CA ARG A 117 14.12 6.94 -2.06
C ARG A 117 13.55 5.93 -3.05
N PHE A 118 12.64 5.09 -2.57
CA PHE A 118 11.96 4.08 -3.38
C PHE A 118 10.98 4.70 -4.38
N ALA A 119 10.45 5.89 -4.14
CA ALA A 119 9.52 6.61 -5.01
C ALA A 119 10.17 7.29 -6.24
N LYS A 120 11.48 7.08 -6.47
CA LYS A 120 12.21 7.75 -7.56
C LYS A 120 11.89 7.14 -8.93
N ARG A 121 11.65 8.01 -9.92
CA ARG A 121 11.35 7.63 -11.33
C ARG A 121 12.47 6.82 -11.99
N ARG A 122 13.73 7.12 -11.70
CA ARG A 122 14.87 6.35 -12.20
C ARG A 122 14.83 4.88 -11.77
N PHE A 123 14.35 4.62 -10.55
CA PHE A 123 14.22 3.27 -10.02
C PHE A 123 13.08 2.50 -10.71
N PHE A 124 11.97 3.19 -10.99
CA PHE A 124 10.89 2.67 -11.82
C PHE A 124 11.38 2.21 -13.20
N PHE A 125 12.06 3.08 -13.94
CA PHE A 125 12.55 2.73 -15.27
C PHE A 125 13.60 1.61 -15.24
N SER A 126 14.47 1.57 -14.23
CA SER A 126 15.40 0.44 -14.08
C SER A 126 14.70 -0.90 -13.87
N LEU A 127 13.62 -0.92 -13.08
CA LEU A 127 12.82 -2.13 -12.87
C LEU A 127 12.05 -2.54 -14.13
N LEU A 128 11.53 -1.58 -14.89
CA LEU A 128 10.83 -1.86 -16.14
C LEU A 128 11.77 -2.44 -17.21
N ILE A 129 12.99 -1.92 -17.29
CA ILE A 129 14.04 -2.47 -18.16
C ILE A 129 14.41 -3.88 -17.70
N ALA A 130 14.65 -4.08 -16.40
CA ALA A 130 14.96 -5.39 -15.85
C ALA A 130 13.84 -6.41 -16.15
N LEU A 131 12.58 -6.01 -15.94
CA LEU A 131 11.42 -6.85 -16.24
C LEU A 131 11.39 -7.25 -17.72
N THR A 132 11.52 -6.29 -18.63
CA THR A 132 11.55 -6.51 -20.08
C THR A 132 12.68 -7.45 -20.49
N ILE A 133 13.89 -7.28 -19.92
CA ILE A 133 15.04 -8.16 -20.22
C ILE A 133 14.75 -9.58 -19.74
N LEU A 134 14.30 -9.75 -18.50
CA LEU A 134 14.01 -11.07 -17.93
C LEU A 134 12.91 -11.79 -18.72
N THR A 135 11.80 -11.12 -19.04
CA THR A 135 10.73 -11.74 -19.84
C THR A 135 11.16 -12.07 -21.26
N THR A 136 12.02 -11.25 -21.87
CA THR A 136 12.61 -11.54 -23.19
C THR A 136 13.49 -12.79 -23.13
N ILE A 137 14.35 -12.90 -22.11
CA ILE A 137 15.19 -14.08 -21.88
C ILE A 137 14.32 -15.32 -21.68
N ASP A 138 13.31 -15.24 -20.82
CA ASP A 138 12.38 -16.37 -20.58
C ASP A 138 11.68 -16.81 -21.86
N SER A 139 11.14 -15.86 -22.63
CA SER A 139 10.44 -16.12 -23.88
C SER A 139 11.36 -16.71 -24.95
N TYR A 140 12.59 -16.21 -25.06
CA TYR A 140 13.57 -16.71 -26.03
C TYR A 140 13.97 -18.15 -25.72
N PHE A 141 14.31 -18.47 -24.47
CA PHE A 141 14.72 -19.83 -24.08
C PHE A 141 13.54 -20.81 -23.96
N GLY A 142 12.33 -20.32 -23.73
CA GLY A 142 11.13 -21.14 -23.65
C GLY A 142 10.48 -21.47 -25.01
N THR A 143 10.87 -20.79 -26.08
CA THR A 143 10.27 -21.00 -27.42
C THR A 143 11.06 -22.05 -28.21
N PHE A 144 10.44 -23.21 -28.44
CA PHE A 144 11.02 -24.29 -29.26
C PHE A 144 10.78 -24.13 -30.77
N SER A 145 9.98 -23.14 -31.18
CA SER A 145 9.70 -22.77 -32.57
C SER A 145 10.46 -21.50 -33.00
N LYS A 146 10.22 -21.00 -34.21
CA LYS A 146 10.81 -19.72 -34.65
C LYS A 146 10.33 -18.60 -33.72
N PHE A 147 11.27 -17.81 -33.22
CA PHE A 147 10.98 -16.69 -32.34
C PHE A 147 10.24 -15.57 -33.09
N GLU A 148 9.02 -15.26 -32.64
CA GLU A 148 8.18 -14.21 -33.21
C GLU A 148 8.13 -12.99 -32.28
N VAL A 149 8.47 -11.81 -32.80
CA VAL A 149 8.46 -10.57 -32.00
C VAL A 149 7.04 -10.18 -31.56
N SER A 150 6.02 -10.55 -32.34
CA SER A 150 4.61 -10.30 -32.03
C SER A 150 4.16 -10.97 -30.72
N SER A 151 4.57 -12.22 -30.48
CA SER A 151 4.23 -12.95 -29.26
C SER A 151 4.90 -12.36 -28.03
N LEU A 152 6.14 -11.87 -28.18
CA LEU A 152 6.85 -11.13 -27.13
C LEU A 152 6.14 -9.82 -26.78
N ILE A 153 5.74 -9.03 -27.78
CA ILE A 153 5.00 -7.77 -27.55
C ILE A 153 3.68 -8.05 -26.84
N ALA A 154 2.93 -9.08 -27.27
CA ALA A 154 1.68 -9.47 -26.65
C ALA A 154 1.87 -9.92 -25.19
N SER A 155 2.90 -10.72 -24.92
CA SER A 155 3.23 -11.21 -23.57
C SER A 155 3.62 -10.07 -22.62
N ILE A 156 4.53 -9.20 -23.05
CA ILE A 156 4.96 -8.04 -22.25
C ILE A 156 3.79 -7.08 -22.04
N GLY A 157 3.02 -6.77 -23.10
CA GLY A 157 1.85 -5.91 -23.01
C GLY A 157 0.80 -6.44 -22.03
N GLY A 158 0.47 -7.74 -22.12
CA GLY A 158 -0.46 -8.40 -21.21
C GLY A 158 0.02 -8.35 -19.75
N MET A 159 1.29 -8.67 -19.51
CA MET A 159 1.88 -8.59 -18.16
C MET A 159 1.84 -7.17 -17.60
N LEU A 160 2.20 -6.16 -18.40
CA LEU A 160 2.18 -4.76 -17.96
C LEU A 160 0.77 -4.28 -17.62
N LEU A 161 -0.25 -4.71 -18.38
CA LEU A 161 -1.65 -4.40 -18.05
C LEU A 161 -2.04 -4.96 -16.68
N VAL A 162 -1.67 -6.20 -16.37
CA VAL A 162 -1.95 -6.82 -15.05
C VAL A 162 -1.19 -6.10 -13.94
N VAL A 163 0.08 -5.77 -14.16
CA VAL A 163 0.93 -5.04 -13.20
C VAL A 163 0.38 -3.64 -12.89
N CYS A 164 -0.36 -3.02 -13.81
CA CYS A 164 -0.97 -1.71 -13.60
C CYS A 164 -2.18 -1.74 -12.65
N ILE A 165 -2.90 -2.87 -12.55
CA ILE A 165 -4.17 -2.95 -11.82
C ILE A 165 -3.99 -2.56 -10.35
N VAL A 166 -3.06 -3.22 -9.65
CA VAL A 166 -2.85 -3.01 -8.21
C VAL A 166 -2.40 -1.57 -7.90
N PRO A 167 -1.39 -0.99 -8.57
CA PRO A 167 -0.98 0.38 -8.34
C PRO A 167 -2.10 1.40 -8.56
N PHE A 168 -2.91 1.24 -9.61
CA PHE A 168 -4.02 2.17 -9.86
C PHE A 168 -5.12 2.07 -8.81
N ILE A 169 -5.51 0.86 -8.40
CA ILE A 169 -6.50 0.68 -7.33
C ILE A 169 -6.02 1.35 -6.04
N PHE A 170 -4.78 1.10 -5.61
CA PHE A 170 -4.27 1.68 -4.38
C PHE A 170 -3.99 3.18 -4.48
N ALA A 171 -3.59 3.69 -5.65
CA ALA A 171 -3.45 5.11 -5.87
C ALA A 171 -4.81 5.82 -5.80
N LEU A 172 -5.86 5.26 -6.41
CA LEU A 172 -7.22 5.77 -6.32
C LEU A 172 -7.70 5.82 -4.86
N LEU A 173 -7.52 4.72 -4.12
CA LEU A 173 -7.87 4.64 -2.71
C LEU A 173 -7.08 5.65 -1.86
N SER A 174 -5.81 5.89 -2.19
CA SER A 174 -4.96 6.88 -1.51
C SER A 174 -5.44 8.32 -1.77
N ILE A 175 -5.86 8.64 -3.00
CA ILE A 175 -6.43 9.97 -3.33
C ILE A 175 -7.70 10.23 -2.53
N LEU A 176 -8.60 9.24 -2.45
CA LEU A 176 -9.88 9.36 -1.74
C LEU A 176 -9.69 9.64 -0.23
N ASN A 177 -8.58 9.20 0.36
CA ASN A 177 -8.35 9.32 1.79
C ASN A 177 -7.33 10.43 2.17
N LYS A 178 -6.21 10.52 1.46
CA LYS A 178 -5.05 11.37 1.79
C LYS A 178 -4.83 12.55 0.82
N LYS A 179 -5.59 12.64 -0.29
CA LYS A 179 -5.35 13.59 -1.40
C LYS A 179 -3.96 13.48 -2.07
N ASP A 180 -3.21 12.42 -1.80
CA ASP A 180 -1.91 12.11 -2.42
C ASP A 180 -1.96 10.68 -2.96
N ALA A 181 -1.69 10.51 -4.26
CA ALA A 181 -1.78 9.24 -4.96
C ALA A 181 -0.57 8.32 -4.70
N ARG A 182 0.62 8.90 -4.48
CA ARG A 182 1.91 8.18 -4.40
C ARG A 182 2.08 7.09 -5.47
N LEU A 183 1.64 7.38 -6.71
CA LEU A 183 1.51 6.40 -7.79
C LEU A 183 2.83 5.68 -8.11
N ILE A 184 3.95 6.41 -8.19
CA ILE A 184 5.26 5.83 -8.51
C ILE A 184 5.70 4.83 -7.44
N THR A 185 5.44 5.12 -6.16
CA THR A 185 5.74 4.19 -5.06
C THR A 185 4.97 2.88 -5.20
N GLN A 186 3.68 2.97 -5.54
CA GLN A 186 2.83 1.78 -5.74
C GLN A 186 3.34 0.93 -6.92
N PHE A 187 3.72 1.56 -8.04
CA PHE A 187 4.33 0.86 -9.16
C PHE A 187 5.64 0.18 -8.79
N ASN A 188 6.54 0.88 -8.08
CA ASN A 188 7.81 0.31 -7.69
C ASN A 188 7.65 -0.88 -6.75
N LEU A 189 6.64 -0.87 -5.86
CA LEU A 189 6.39 -1.97 -4.93
C LEU A 189 6.00 -3.24 -5.70
N VAL A 190 5.09 -3.11 -6.66
CA VAL A 190 4.65 -4.23 -7.48
C VAL A 190 5.77 -4.71 -8.40
N LEU A 191 6.49 -3.81 -9.06
CA LEU A 191 7.58 -4.16 -9.96
C LEU A 191 8.73 -4.89 -9.23
N VAL A 192 9.12 -4.46 -8.04
CA VAL A 192 10.13 -5.17 -7.24
C VAL A 192 9.68 -6.60 -6.95
N SER A 193 8.41 -6.80 -6.58
CA SER A 193 7.91 -8.15 -6.32
C SER A 193 7.87 -9.01 -7.57
N VAL A 194 7.40 -8.48 -8.70
CA VAL A 194 7.36 -9.24 -9.96
C VAL A 194 8.77 -9.63 -10.40
N VAL A 195 9.72 -8.69 -10.38
CA VAL A 195 11.13 -8.97 -10.71
C VAL A 195 11.72 -9.98 -9.73
N SER A 196 11.41 -9.89 -8.43
CA SER A 196 11.90 -10.85 -7.42
C SER A 196 11.35 -12.26 -7.65
N VAL A 197 10.05 -12.38 -7.98
CA VAL A 197 9.41 -13.67 -8.29
C VAL A 197 10.01 -14.28 -9.56
N LEU A 198 10.27 -13.48 -10.60
CA LEU A 198 10.91 -13.95 -11.83
C LEU A 198 12.36 -14.40 -11.58
N LEU A 199 13.15 -13.63 -10.82
CA LEU A 199 14.51 -14.04 -10.47
C LEU A 199 14.52 -15.34 -9.65
N PHE A 200 13.57 -15.48 -8.72
CA PHE A 200 13.44 -16.69 -7.93
C PHE A 200 13.00 -17.89 -8.77
N SER A 201 12.13 -17.72 -9.77
CA SER A 201 11.72 -18.82 -10.64
C SER A 201 12.89 -19.38 -11.47
N TYR A 202 13.87 -18.55 -11.87
CA TYR A 202 15.10 -19.05 -12.49
C TYR A 202 15.94 -19.91 -11.54
N LEU A 203 16.05 -19.50 -10.27
CA LEU A 203 16.71 -20.31 -9.24
C LEU A 203 15.99 -21.65 -9.05
N ILE A 204 14.65 -21.64 -9.05
CA ILE A 204 13.83 -22.85 -8.94
C ILE A 204 14.04 -23.78 -10.15
N LYS A 205 14.06 -23.26 -11.38
CA LYS A 205 14.38 -24.04 -12.59
C LYS A 205 15.76 -24.71 -12.49
N PHE A 206 16.75 -23.99 -11.98
CA PHE A 206 18.09 -24.53 -11.74
C PHE A 206 18.10 -25.64 -10.67
N LEU A 207 17.33 -25.49 -9.60
CA LEU A 207 17.20 -26.51 -8.55
C LEU A 207 16.47 -27.76 -9.07
N LEU A 208 15.37 -27.60 -9.81
CA LEU A 208 14.65 -28.72 -10.42
C LEU A 208 15.52 -29.51 -11.40
N PHE A 209 16.43 -28.84 -12.12
CA PHE A 209 17.35 -29.53 -13.02
C PHE A 209 18.37 -30.40 -12.29
N ASN A 210 18.75 -30.04 -11.06
CA ASN A 210 19.81 -30.71 -10.31
C ASN A 210 19.30 -31.65 -9.21
N PHE A 211 18.04 -31.54 -8.80
CA PHE A 211 17.48 -32.28 -7.67
C PHE A 211 16.15 -32.94 -8.02
N ASP A 212 16.03 -34.23 -7.69
CA ASP A 212 14.83 -35.05 -7.92
C ASP A 212 13.68 -34.80 -6.91
N LYS A 213 13.75 -33.71 -6.13
CA LYS A 213 12.74 -33.34 -5.11
C LYS A 213 11.71 -32.35 -5.63
N THR A 214 11.02 -32.71 -6.70
CA THR A 214 10.07 -31.83 -7.42
C THR A 214 9.00 -31.22 -6.51
N SER A 215 8.38 -32.00 -5.61
CA SER A 215 7.30 -31.53 -4.73
C SER A 215 7.75 -30.46 -3.72
N LEU A 216 8.92 -30.65 -3.12
CA LEU A 216 9.50 -29.69 -2.17
C LEU A 216 9.83 -28.38 -2.89
N VAL A 217 10.48 -28.48 -4.04
CA VAL A 217 10.92 -27.30 -4.81
C VAL A 217 9.73 -26.46 -5.29
N VAL A 218 8.67 -27.09 -5.79
CA VAL A 218 7.42 -26.39 -6.19
C VAL A 218 6.71 -25.75 -4.98
N SER A 219 6.76 -26.41 -3.82
CA SER A 219 6.20 -25.86 -2.58
C SER A 219 6.96 -24.60 -2.14
N VAL A 220 8.29 -24.59 -2.25
CA VAL A 220 9.12 -23.42 -1.95
C VAL A 220 8.84 -22.26 -2.90
N GLU A 221 8.71 -22.51 -4.20
CA GLU A 221 8.32 -21.50 -5.19
C GLU A 221 6.96 -20.86 -4.86
N THR A 222 5.99 -21.71 -4.51
CA THR A 222 4.67 -21.27 -4.11
C THR A 222 4.73 -20.38 -2.86
N LEU A 223 5.41 -20.83 -1.80
CA LEU A 223 5.53 -20.07 -0.55
C LEU A 223 6.23 -18.73 -0.77
N PHE A 224 7.29 -18.69 -1.58
CA PHE A 224 7.98 -17.45 -1.92
C PHE A 224 7.06 -16.46 -2.63
N THR A 225 6.33 -16.91 -3.65
CA THR A 225 5.39 -16.09 -4.41
C THR A 225 4.27 -15.51 -3.53
N TRP A 226 3.74 -16.32 -2.61
CA TRP A 226 2.74 -15.87 -1.63
C TRP A 226 3.34 -14.88 -0.64
N GLY A 227 4.55 -15.13 -0.14
CA GLY A 227 5.26 -14.23 0.76
C GLY A 227 5.47 -12.85 0.14
N CYS A 228 5.97 -12.79 -1.10
CA CYS A 228 6.13 -11.53 -1.85
C CYS A 228 4.79 -10.79 -2.02
N SER A 229 3.73 -11.51 -2.39
CA SER A 229 2.39 -10.93 -2.56
C SER A 229 1.85 -10.33 -1.27
N ILE A 230 2.02 -11.03 -0.14
CA ILE A 230 1.63 -10.55 1.20
C ILE A 230 2.39 -9.27 1.57
N VAL A 231 3.71 -9.26 1.37
CA VAL A 231 4.57 -8.11 1.68
C VAL A 231 4.19 -6.89 0.85
N VAL A 232 3.99 -7.06 -0.47
CA VAL A 232 3.56 -5.95 -1.35
C VAL A 232 2.21 -5.43 -0.94
N PHE A 233 1.23 -6.31 -0.69
CA PHE A 233 -0.11 -5.87 -0.28
C PHE A 233 -0.08 -5.10 1.04
N TRP A 234 0.71 -5.58 2.01
CA TRP A 234 0.89 -4.90 3.29
C TRP A 234 1.55 -3.52 3.13
N LEU A 235 2.56 -3.39 2.26
CA LEU A 235 3.23 -2.13 1.97
C LEU A 235 2.34 -1.18 1.16
N ALA A 236 1.55 -1.70 0.21
CA ALA A 236 0.59 -0.90 -0.56
C ALA A 236 -0.46 -0.28 0.38
N LEU A 237 -0.96 -1.05 1.35
CA LEU A 237 -1.84 -0.59 2.42
C LEU A 237 -1.19 0.44 3.35
N TYR A 238 0.12 0.32 3.61
CA TYR A 238 0.88 1.30 4.39
C TYR A 238 0.91 2.66 3.71
N VAL A 239 1.26 2.65 2.42
CA VAL A 239 1.42 3.85 1.61
C VAL A 239 0.06 4.52 1.42
N ALA A 240 -0.97 3.73 1.07
CA ALA A 240 -2.30 4.25 0.77
C ALA A 240 -3.10 4.72 2.00
N PHE A 241 -2.89 4.16 3.20
CA PHE A 241 -3.74 4.42 4.37
C PHE A 241 -2.94 4.77 5.64
N HIS A 242 -3.40 5.76 6.43
CA HIS A 242 -2.87 6.05 7.77
C HIS A 242 -3.57 5.19 8.82
N GLN A 243 -3.34 3.88 8.74
CA GLN A 243 -3.97 2.90 9.63
C GLN A 243 -2.95 2.30 10.61
N SER A 244 -3.42 1.95 11.81
CA SER A 244 -2.60 1.24 12.80
C SER A 244 -2.14 -0.12 12.27
N ASN A 245 -0.97 -0.60 12.74
CA ASN A 245 -0.44 -1.92 12.38
C ASN A 245 -1.44 -3.06 12.61
N ARG A 246 -2.23 -3.00 13.69
CA ARG A 246 -3.25 -4.02 14.00
C ARG A 246 -4.31 -4.15 12.91
N LYS A 247 -4.90 -3.02 12.50
CA LYS A 247 -5.93 -2.99 11.43
C LYS A 247 -5.38 -3.50 10.11
N ARG A 248 -4.18 -3.05 9.73
CA ARG A 248 -3.52 -3.49 8.50
C ARG A 248 -3.25 -4.99 8.51
N ASN A 249 -2.72 -5.53 9.60
CA ASN A 249 -2.45 -6.97 9.73
C ASN A 249 -3.74 -7.77 9.64
N ALA A 250 -4.83 -7.32 10.28
CA ALA A 250 -6.13 -7.97 10.20
C ALA A 250 -6.67 -8.03 8.76
N ILE A 251 -6.55 -6.93 8.00
CA ILE A 251 -6.96 -6.90 6.58
C ILE A 251 -6.13 -7.90 5.76
N VAL A 252 -4.80 -7.91 5.95
CA VAL A 252 -3.90 -8.82 5.23
C VAL A 252 -4.23 -10.28 5.55
N PHE A 253 -4.42 -10.63 6.82
CA PHE A 253 -4.82 -11.98 7.23
C PHE A 253 -6.19 -12.38 6.68
N ALA A 254 -7.17 -11.48 6.67
CA ALA A 254 -8.48 -11.77 6.13
C ALA A 254 -8.42 -12.04 4.61
N VAL A 255 -7.74 -11.18 3.85
CA VAL A 255 -7.63 -11.30 2.39
C VAL A 255 -6.83 -12.55 2.00
N PHE A 256 -5.62 -12.71 2.53
CA PHE A 256 -4.78 -13.85 2.18
C PHE A 256 -5.26 -15.16 2.80
N GLY A 257 -5.93 -15.11 3.95
CA GLY A 257 -6.62 -16.27 4.52
C GLY A 257 -7.75 -16.73 3.61
N ALA A 258 -8.60 -15.82 3.12
CA ALA A 258 -9.67 -16.16 2.18
C ALA A 258 -9.12 -16.72 0.86
N LEU A 259 -8.04 -16.13 0.31
CA LEU A 259 -7.38 -16.63 -0.89
C LEU A 259 -6.77 -18.02 -0.66
N ALA A 260 -6.15 -18.26 0.51
CA ALA A 260 -5.56 -19.56 0.85
C ALA A 260 -6.65 -20.62 1.01
N CYS A 261 -7.75 -20.30 1.70
CA CYS A 261 -8.92 -21.16 1.79
C CYS A 261 -9.46 -21.49 0.40
N ALA A 262 -9.65 -20.49 -0.47
CA ALA A 262 -10.14 -20.70 -1.83
C ALA A 262 -9.20 -21.60 -2.67
N LYS A 263 -7.88 -21.49 -2.49
CA LYS A 263 -6.90 -22.35 -3.17
C LYS A 263 -6.96 -23.81 -2.67
N LEU A 264 -7.18 -24.01 -1.37
CA LEU A 264 -7.21 -25.36 -0.76
C LEU A 264 -8.56 -26.06 -0.92
N LEU A 265 -9.64 -25.30 -1.13
CA LEU A 265 -11.01 -25.78 -1.18
C LEU A 265 -11.23 -26.93 -2.19
N PRO A 266 -10.72 -26.89 -3.44
CA PRO A 266 -10.90 -27.99 -4.39
C PRO A 266 -10.38 -29.33 -3.87
N GLY A 267 -9.23 -29.36 -3.19
CA GLY A 267 -8.64 -30.60 -2.66
C GLY A 267 -9.45 -31.28 -1.55
N PHE A 268 -10.46 -30.61 -0.98
CA PHE A 268 -11.40 -31.23 -0.03
C PHE A 268 -12.63 -31.85 -0.69
N PHE A 269 -12.94 -31.45 -1.94
CA PHE A 269 -14.12 -31.92 -2.68
C PHE A 269 -13.79 -32.87 -3.84
N ASP A 270 -12.52 -32.93 -4.24
CA ASP A 270 -12.05 -33.83 -5.29
C ASP A 270 -11.68 -35.20 -4.68
N GLU A 271 -12.61 -36.16 -4.71
CA GLU A 271 -12.37 -37.56 -4.26
C GLU A 271 -11.54 -38.38 -5.25
N ASN A 272 -11.33 -37.88 -6.48
CA ASN A 272 -10.55 -38.56 -7.50
C ASN A 272 -9.08 -38.11 -7.46
N ASN A 273 -8.27 -38.78 -6.63
CA ASN A 273 -6.80 -38.69 -6.66
C ASN A 273 -6.16 -39.30 -7.93
N TYR A 274 -6.90 -39.38 -9.04
CA TYR A 274 -6.40 -39.95 -10.28
C TYR A 274 -5.57 -38.89 -11.00
N ILE A 275 -4.25 -39.04 -10.92
CA ILE A 275 -3.29 -38.21 -11.65
C ILE A 275 -3.26 -38.75 -13.09
N GLU A 276 -4.10 -38.22 -13.98
CA GLU A 276 -4.16 -38.64 -15.40
C GLU A 276 -2.82 -38.50 -16.13
N ASN A 277 -1.97 -37.57 -15.67
CA ASN A 277 -0.62 -37.35 -16.21
C ASN A 277 0.36 -37.11 -15.07
N PRO A 278 1.27 -38.06 -14.76
CA PRO A 278 2.37 -37.78 -13.86
C PRO A 278 3.21 -36.65 -14.49
N ASN A 279 3.29 -35.52 -13.80
CA ASN A 279 4.09 -34.37 -14.24
C ASN A 279 5.57 -34.75 -14.22
N ALA A 280 6.07 -35.30 -15.32
CA ALA A 280 7.50 -35.43 -15.58
C ALA A 280 8.04 -34.02 -15.87
N ASN A 281 8.29 -33.25 -14.81
CA ASN A 281 8.87 -31.91 -14.89
C ASN A 281 10.37 -32.01 -15.21
N ALA A 282 10.72 -32.48 -16.40
CA ALA A 282 12.08 -32.40 -16.89
C ALA A 282 12.30 -31.03 -17.55
N PHE A 283 12.61 -30.01 -16.74
CA PHE A 283 13.17 -28.78 -17.29
C PHE A 283 14.61 -29.06 -17.72
N ILE A 284 14.82 -29.25 -19.02
CA ILE A 284 16.15 -29.50 -19.58
C ILE A 284 16.82 -28.15 -19.83
N ILE A 285 17.81 -27.81 -19.01
CA ILE A 285 18.73 -26.69 -19.26
C ILE A 285 20.08 -27.22 -19.74
N SER A 286 21.00 -26.32 -20.15
CA SER A 286 22.32 -26.72 -20.67
C SER A 286 23.07 -27.63 -19.68
N PRO A 287 23.69 -28.74 -20.16
CA PRO A 287 24.48 -29.65 -19.32
C PRO A 287 25.63 -28.98 -18.57
N ILE A 288 26.05 -27.77 -18.96
CA ILE A 288 27.04 -26.96 -18.22
C ILE A 288 26.57 -26.65 -16.79
N PHE A 289 25.25 -26.61 -16.56
CA PHE A 289 24.65 -26.35 -15.25
C PHE A 289 24.42 -27.61 -14.41
N LEU A 290 24.86 -28.78 -14.89
CA LEU A 290 24.70 -30.05 -14.18
C LEU A 290 25.77 -30.14 -13.08
N ILE A 291 25.33 -30.26 -11.83
CA ILE A 291 26.21 -30.43 -10.67
C ILE A 291 26.66 -31.89 -10.56
N SER A 292 25.80 -32.84 -10.93
CA SER A 292 26.13 -34.26 -10.92
C SER A 292 27.12 -34.61 -12.04
N LYS A 293 27.99 -35.59 -11.76
CA LYS A 293 28.86 -36.14 -12.80
C LYS A 293 28.01 -37.02 -13.72
N PRO A 294 28.14 -36.87 -15.06
CA PRO A 294 27.49 -37.79 -15.98
C PRO A 294 28.09 -39.19 -15.77
N GLU A 295 27.23 -40.16 -15.50
CA GLU A 295 27.59 -41.57 -15.37
C GLU A 295 27.48 -42.24 -16.75
N SER A 296 28.40 -43.16 -17.06
CA SER A 296 28.30 -43.91 -18.32
C SER A 296 27.13 -44.89 -18.24
N THR A 297 26.54 -45.23 -19.39
CA THR A 297 25.43 -46.20 -19.41
C THR A 297 25.85 -47.56 -18.84
N GLN A 298 27.11 -47.96 -19.01
CA GLN A 298 27.64 -49.21 -18.44
C GLN A 298 27.76 -49.14 -16.92
N ASP A 299 28.27 -48.02 -16.38
CA ASP A 299 28.38 -47.83 -14.94
C ASP A 299 26.99 -47.79 -14.28
N PHE A 300 26.02 -47.09 -14.89
CA PHE A 300 24.64 -47.04 -14.44
C PHE A 300 23.95 -48.42 -14.42
N VAL A 301 24.11 -49.22 -15.48
CA VAL A 301 23.52 -50.57 -15.53
C VAL A 301 24.14 -51.47 -14.47
N SER A 302 25.46 -51.38 -14.25
CA SER A 302 26.15 -52.16 -13.23
C SER A 302 25.76 -51.77 -11.80
N SER A 303 25.51 -50.49 -11.54
CA SER A 303 25.05 -50.01 -10.23
C SER A 303 23.56 -50.34 -10.00
N ALA A 304 22.76 -50.43 -11.06
CA ALA A 304 21.36 -50.86 -11.01
C ALA A 304 21.19 -52.36 -10.72
N GLU A 305 22.10 -53.25 -11.14
CA GLU A 305 22.05 -54.68 -10.78
C GLU A 305 22.02 -54.90 -9.27
N ALA A 306 22.74 -54.09 -8.50
CA ALA A 306 22.71 -54.15 -7.03
C ALA A 306 21.33 -53.80 -6.44
N LEU A 307 20.54 -52.95 -7.11
CA LEU A 307 19.18 -52.63 -6.71
C LEU A 307 18.22 -53.79 -6.97
N PHE A 308 18.38 -54.52 -8.09
CA PHE A 308 17.59 -55.71 -8.39
C PHE A 308 17.83 -56.82 -7.37
N VAL A 309 19.10 -57.08 -7.02
CA VAL A 309 19.46 -58.07 -5.99
C VAL A 309 18.84 -57.69 -4.64
N LYS A 310 18.85 -56.40 -4.27
CA LYS A 310 18.24 -55.94 -3.03
C LYS A 310 16.71 -56.08 -3.02
N ALA A 311 16.05 -55.79 -4.14
CA ALA A 311 14.61 -55.95 -4.27
C ALA A 311 14.18 -57.42 -4.24
N GLU A 312 15.00 -58.32 -4.80
CA GLU A 312 14.79 -59.77 -4.75
C GLU A 312 14.92 -60.31 -3.32
N GLN A 313 15.91 -59.85 -2.56
CA GLN A 313 16.04 -60.16 -1.13
C GLN A 313 14.86 -59.67 -0.29
N GLU A 314 14.38 -58.45 -0.52
CA GLU A 314 13.18 -57.92 0.17
C GLU A 314 11.89 -58.66 -0.23
N SER A 315 11.84 -59.28 -1.41
CA SER A 315 10.72 -60.12 -1.86
C SER A 315 10.76 -61.52 -1.26
N ASP A 316 11.94 -62.09 -1.04
CA ASP A 316 12.10 -63.42 -0.42
C ASP A 316 11.89 -63.40 1.11
N ASP A 317 12.01 -62.23 1.73
CA ASP A 317 11.76 -62.00 3.16
C ASP A 317 10.26 -61.73 3.49
N LEU A 318 9.36 -61.69 2.48
CA LEU A 318 7.90 -61.50 2.60
C LEU A 318 7.11 -62.82 2.50
#